data_AF-A0A9E2CI73-F1
#
_entry.id   AF-A0A9E2CI73-F1
#
_cell.length_a   1.000
_cell.length_b   1.000
_cell.length_c   1.000
_cell.angle_alpha   90.00
_cell.angle_beta   90.00
_cell.angle_gamma   90.00
#
_symmetry.space_group_name_H-M   'P 1'
#
loop_
_entity.id
_entity.type
_entity.pdbx_description
1 polymer ?
#
loop_
_entity_poly.entity_id
_entity_poly.type
_entity_poly.pdbx_seq_one_letter_code
_entity_poly.pdbx_strand_id
1 'polypeptide(L)'
;SFELAAGVTILGGYRGCGSASPNKRDHVAYPAVLSGDLTGDDSASSCCAIHDGVGCDESSCEAPVCAERPSCCTDAWTGLCAARAMFLCTGLCDSNGENSYHVVSSPGVGPTAVLDGFIIRAGRADGSPQFGGGLYNNNGRPTLVSCTFTGNFSISGGGGVFNNDGAPTFTGCTFAKNISLGSGGGMGNDSAAAPVLDDCDFIDNWAGGNGGGMSSLNDSTPTLTDCTFTGNTAVGRGGAIHVGENCDVTLADSLLNGNVADDGGGIYVRSGGSSALTNCTITGNEGTTIGGGLYTAGMPVTLTGCVLWGNTSSFSPNDEVAQITAASGVTPAVAYTCIEGWTDLLGGVENHGDDPLFVDADGADDVPGNEDDDLRLAAGSPGINRGDPARAVAPGDTDLSGNARVQGCRVDQGAYESSEGQLPGDFDGDDDIDLADFAGFQSCLSAVAANPEWSEACLCVFDFNESGDVDLVDYADFAPAMMGP
;
A
#
# COMPACT_ATOMS: atom_id res chain seq x y z
N SER A 1 19.08 22.94 1.70
CA SER A 1 17.72 22.68 1.19
C SER A 1 17.50 23.41 -0.11
N PHE A 2 16.94 22.71 -1.07
CA PHE A 2 16.36 23.23 -2.31
C PHE A 2 14.91 23.65 -2.02
N GLU A 3 14.61 24.94 -2.14
CA GLU A 3 13.26 25.45 -1.85
C GLU A 3 12.40 25.49 -3.12
N LEU A 4 11.25 24.82 -3.11
CA LEU A 4 10.28 24.91 -4.19
C LEU A 4 9.67 26.32 -4.23
N ALA A 5 9.58 26.88 -5.44
CA ALA A 5 9.01 28.20 -5.66
C ALA A 5 7.60 28.11 -6.24
N ALA A 6 6.70 28.98 -5.76
CA ALA A 6 5.33 29.05 -6.26
C ALA A 6 5.29 29.37 -7.76
N GLY A 7 4.47 28.65 -8.52
CA GLY A 7 4.32 28.83 -9.96
C GLY A 7 5.48 28.31 -10.80
N VAL A 8 6.40 27.55 -10.21
CA VAL A 8 7.57 26.98 -10.91
C VAL A 8 7.39 25.48 -11.07
N THR A 9 7.53 25.02 -12.32
CA THR A 9 7.62 23.61 -12.67
C THR A 9 9.06 23.25 -12.99
N ILE A 10 9.57 22.21 -12.34
CA ILE A 10 10.93 21.73 -12.50
C ILE A 10 10.87 20.26 -12.91
N LEU A 11 11.44 19.98 -14.08
CA LEU A 11 11.44 18.66 -14.69
C LEU A 11 12.87 18.08 -14.67
N GLY A 12 13.03 16.91 -14.08
CA GLY A 12 14.23 16.08 -14.16
C GLY A 12 14.19 15.18 -15.40
N GLY A 13 15.21 14.34 -15.59
CA GLY A 13 15.15 13.31 -16.62
C GLY A 13 15.68 13.66 -18.00
N TYR A 14 16.56 14.66 -18.15
CA TYR A 14 17.06 15.07 -19.47
C TYR A 14 18.42 14.45 -19.79
N ARG A 15 18.58 13.98 -21.03
CA ARG A 15 19.84 13.42 -21.54
C ARG A 15 21.05 14.35 -21.40
N GLY A 16 20.80 15.66 -21.32
CA GLY A 16 21.81 16.66 -20.97
C GLY A 16 22.73 17.07 -22.12
N CYS A 17 23.52 18.11 -21.84
CA CYS A 17 24.45 18.72 -22.78
C CYS A 17 25.51 17.73 -23.28
N GLY A 18 25.80 17.75 -24.58
CA GLY A 18 26.78 16.85 -25.22
C GLY A 18 26.17 15.59 -25.83
N SER A 19 24.88 15.34 -25.62
CA SER A 19 24.15 14.27 -26.31
C SER A 19 23.55 14.74 -27.65
N ALA A 20 23.21 13.79 -28.54
CA ALA A 20 22.58 14.10 -29.83
C ALA A 20 21.15 14.67 -29.70
N SER A 21 20.53 14.54 -28.51
CA SER A 21 19.19 15.03 -28.22
C SER A 21 19.12 15.46 -26.74
N PRO A 22 19.74 16.60 -26.38
CA PRO A 22 19.91 17.03 -24.99
C PRO A 22 18.58 17.26 -24.26
N ASN A 23 17.54 17.60 -25.03
CA ASN A 23 16.18 17.84 -24.52
C ASN A 23 15.29 16.58 -24.55
N LYS A 24 15.81 15.41 -24.94
CA LYS A 24 15.04 14.16 -24.81
C LYS A 24 14.87 13.89 -23.32
N ARG A 25 13.61 13.86 -22.87
CA ARG A 25 13.24 13.55 -21.49
C ARG A 25 12.89 12.07 -21.37
N ASP A 26 13.47 11.44 -20.36
CA ASP A 26 13.23 10.07 -19.91
C ASP A 26 13.81 9.99 -18.49
N HIS A 27 12.94 10.12 -17.47
CA HIS A 27 13.39 10.26 -16.09
C HIS A 27 13.99 8.96 -15.53
N VAL A 28 13.61 7.82 -16.12
CA VAL A 28 14.18 6.52 -15.79
C VAL A 28 15.57 6.37 -16.42
N ALA A 29 15.71 6.65 -17.72
CA ALA A 29 16.98 6.50 -18.41
C ALA A 29 18.03 7.57 -18.04
N TYR A 30 17.59 8.74 -17.59
CA TYR A 30 18.45 9.90 -17.31
C TYR A 30 18.17 10.50 -15.92
N PRO A 31 18.46 9.78 -14.83
CA PRO A 31 18.07 10.18 -13.48
C PRO A 31 18.61 11.57 -13.11
N ALA A 32 17.73 12.41 -12.57
CA ALA A 32 18.10 13.69 -11.98
C ALA A 32 18.06 13.56 -10.45
N VAL A 33 19.14 13.95 -9.76
CA VAL A 33 19.27 13.77 -8.32
C VAL A 33 19.35 15.11 -7.61
N LEU A 34 18.48 15.32 -6.63
CA LEU A 34 18.66 16.28 -5.55
C LEU A 34 19.24 15.51 -4.36
N SER A 35 20.53 15.72 -4.09
CA SER A 35 21.24 15.00 -3.02
C SER A 35 21.53 15.93 -1.87
N GLY A 36 21.38 15.41 -0.65
CA GLY A 36 21.86 16.06 0.56
C GLY A 36 23.35 15.91 0.80
N ASP A 37 24.00 14.90 0.21
CA ASP A 37 25.46 14.68 0.14
C ASP A 37 26.15 15.84 -0.61
N LEU A 38 26.67 16.81 0.14
CA LEU A 38 27.29 18.03 -0.38
C LEU A 38 28.75 17.79 -0.79
N THR A 39 29.44 16.80 -0.20
CA THR A 39 30.85 16.51 -0.50
C THR A 39 31.07 15.37 -1.48
N GLY A 40 30.03 14.63 -1.84
CA GLY A 40 30.08 13.53 -2.80
C GLY A 40 30.83 12.32 -2.25
N ASP A 41 30.93 12.20 -0.93
CA ASP A 41 31.68 11.17 -0.21
C ASP A 41 30.80 10.06 0.36
N ASP A 42 29.48 10.19 0.25
CA ASP A 42 28.52 9.10 0.45
C ASP A 42 28.63 8.13 -0.76
N SER A 43 29.58 7.20 -0.68
CA SER A 43 29.79 6.21 -1.73
C SER A 43 28.61 5.23 -1.81
N ALA A 44 28.31 4.69 -2.99
CA ALA A 44 27.33 3.59 -3.14
C ALA A 44 27.72 2.29 -2.37
N SER A 45 28.89 2.29 -1.73
CA SER A 45 29.50 1.17 -1.01
C SER A 45 29.78 1.47 0.48
N SER A 46 29.35 2.61 1.01
CA SER A 46 29.44 2.86 2.45
C SER A 46 28.25 2.20 3.15
N CYS A 47 28.53 1.55 4.27
CA CYS A 47 27.70 0.47 4.81
C CYS A 47 26.26 0.87 5.18
N CYS A 48 25.37 0.69 4.20
CA CYS A 48 24.04 0.09 4.29
C CYS A 48 23.55 0.00 2.83
N ALA A 49 24.12 -0.92 2.05
CA ALA A 49 23.38 -1.44 0.91
C ALA A 49 22.17 -2.14 1.49
N ILE A 50 21.03 -1.46 1.48
CA ILE A 50 19.76 -2.00 1.93
C ILE A 50 19.35 -3.03 0.86
N HIS A 51 19.73 -4.27 1.18
CA HIS A 51 19.39 -5.60 0.67
C HIS A 51 19.76 -6.05 -0.75
N ASP A 52 20.46 -7.21 -0.78
CA ASP A 52 20.30 -8.36 -1.71
C ASP A 52 20.88 -9.68 -1.08
N GLY A 53 21.05 -9.77 0.25
CA GLY A 53 21.53 -11.00 0.91
C GLY A 53 21.80 -10.88 2.41
N VAL A 54 21.77 -12.01 3.13
CA VAL A 54 22.14 -12.12 4.55
C VAL A 54 23.53 -11.54 4.78
N GLY A 55 23.64 -10.53 5.66
CA GLY A 55 24.91 -9.94 6.09
C GLY A 55 25.14 -8.51 5.60
N CYS A 56 24.86 -7.53 6.47
CA CYS A 56 25.80 -6.42 6.66
C CYS A 56 27.19 -7.05 6.85
N ASP A 57 28.30 -6.51 6.33
CA ASP A 57 29.64 -7.03 6.66
C ASP A 57 29.72 -7.32 8.17
N GLU A 58 29.71 -8.63 8.49
CA GLU A 58 29.43 -9.17 9.82
C GLU A 58 30.41 -8.65 10.88
N SER A 59 31.52 -8.06 10.46
CA SER A 59 32.58 -7.65 11.36
C SER A 59 32.39 -6.27 12.02
N SER A 60 31.65 -5.32 11.42
CA SER A 60 31.64 -3.93 11.90
C SER A 60 30.42 -3.54 12.75
N CYS A 61 29.25 -4.13 12.48
CA CYS A 61 27.98 -3.75 13.08
C CYS A 61 27.35 -4.79 14.02
N GLU A 62 27.70 -6.06 13.84
CA GLU A 62 27.12 -7.14 14.64
C GLU A 62 27.51 -7.03 16.11
N ALA A 63 28.79 -6.81 16.42
CA ALA A 63 29.26 -6.75 17.81
C ALA A 63 28.62 -5.62 18.65
N PRO A 64 28.48 -4.37 18.16
CA PRO A 64 27.72 -3.32 18.84
C PRO A 64 26.23 -3.68 19.04
N VAL A 65 25.57 -4.22 18.00
CA VAL A 65 24.16 -4.59 18.05
C VAL A 65 23.94 -5.75 19.03
N CYS A 66 24.80 -6.75 19.00
CA CYS A 66 24.83 -7.88 19.91
C CYS A 66 25.06 -7.51 21.37
N ALA A 67 25.89 -6.50 21.64
CA ALA A 67 26.16 -6.01 22.99
C ALA A 67 24.92 -5.37 23.61
N GLU A 68 24.07 -4.71 22.81
CA GLU A 68 22.81 -4.14 23.29
C GLU A 68 21.63 -5.12 23.24
N ARG A 69 21.63 -6.04 22.26
CA ARG A 69 20.61 -7.06 22.07
C ARG A 69 21.21 -8.41 21.69
N PRO A 70 21.42 -9.29 22.69
CA PRO A 70 21.94 -10.64 22.45
C PRO A 70 21.08 -11.53 21.54
N SER A 71 19.79 -11.20 21.37
CA SER A 71 18.87 -11.91 20.46
C SER A 71 19.15 -11.64 18.98
N CYS A 72 19.98 -10.64 18.66
CA CYS A 72 20.35 -10.29 17.29
C CYS A 72 21.58 -11.04 16.77
N CYS A 73 22.16 -11.96 17.56
CA CYS A 73 23.44 -12.64 17.27
C CYS A 73 23.29 -14.05 16.71
N THR A 74 22.08 -14.46 16.34
CA THR A 74 21.75 -15.85 15.99
C THR A 74 21.17 -15.96 14.58
N ASP A 75 21.77 -15.22 13.64
CA ASP A 75 21.59 -15.31 12.17
C ASP A 75 20.23 -14.90 11.58
N ALA A 76 19.27 -14.49 12.40
CA ALA A 76 18.05 -13.82 11.94
C ALA A 76 18.13 -12.34 12.32
N TRP A 77 18.71 -11.51 11.45
CA TRP A 77 18.60 -10.04 11.55
C TRP A 77 17.14 -9.64 11.31
N THR A 78 16.28 -9.83 12.31
CA THR A 78 14.89 -9.33 12.31
C THR A 78 14.87 -7.83 12.02
N GLY A 79 13.75 -7.28 11.55
CA GLY A 79 13.63 -5.83 11.30
C GLY A 79 14.04 -4.95 12.50
N LEU A 80 13.82 -5.44 13.72
CA LEU A 80 14.28 -4.82 14.98
C LEU A 80 15.81 -4.84 15.18
N CYS A 81 16.50 -5.86 14.70
CA CYS A 81 17.95 -5.97 14.74
C CYS A 81 18.60 -5.13 13.63
N ALA A 82 18.05 -5.17 12.41
CA ALA A 82 18.49 -4.34 11.29
C ALA A 82 18.38 -2.84 11.62
N ALA A 83 17.26 -2.43 12.22
CA ALA A 83 17.04 -1.09 12.75
C ALA A 83 18.08 -0.62 13.77
N ARG A 84 18.46 -1.51 14.69
CA ARG A 84 19.49 -1.22 15.70
C ARG A 84 20.89 -1.14 15.10
N ALA A 85 21.19 -1.95 14.08
CA ALA A 85 22.41 -1.79 13.29
C ALA A 85 22.45 -0.39 12.68
N MET A 86 21.37 0.05 12.06
CA MET A 86 21.32 1.39 11.47
C MET A 86 21.59 2.47 12.53
N PHE A 87 21.02 2.37 13.74
CA PHE A 87 21.31 3.32 14.83
C PHE A 87 22.79 3.32 15.28
N LEU A 88 23.36 2.14 15.52
CA LEU A 88 24.72 2.00 16.06
C LEU A 88 25.83 2.19 15.02
N CYS A 89 25.51 2.04 13.73
CA CYS A 89 26.48 2.06 12.64
C CYS A 89 26.47 3.31 11.77
N THR A 90 25.49 4.21 11.92
CA THR A 90 25.49 5.54 11.28
C THR A 90 26.75 6.37 11.53
N GLY A 91 27.47 6.13 12.63
CA GLY A 91 28.75 6.79 12.94
C GLY A 91 30.00 6.02 12.50
N LEU A 92 29.84 4.80 11.97
CA LEU A 92 30.94 3.93 11.56
C LEU A 92 31.12 3.87 10.04
N CYS A 93 30.10 4.27 9.26
CA CYS A 93 30.05 4.00 7.83
C CYS A 93 29.82 5.20 6.90
N ASP A 94 29.50 6.41 7.38
CA ASP A 94 29.45 7.63 6.54
C ASP A 94 29.80 8.90 7.32
N SER A 95 30.43 9.86 6.64
CA SER A 95 30.68 11.23 7.10
C SER A 95 29.41 12.10 7.06
N ASN A 96 28.27 11.58 7.53
CA ASN A 96 26.93 12.19 7.52
C ASN A 96 26.78 13.53 8.28
N GLY A 97 27.87 14.12 8.76
CA GLY A 97 27.89 15.42 9.43
C GLY A 97 27.76 16.61 8.47
N GLU A 98 27.86 16.38 7.17
CA GLU A 98 27.73 17.43 6.14
C GLU A 98 26.32 17.49 5.51
N ASN A 99 25.60 16.36 5.52
CA ASN A 99 24.39 16.16 4.72
C ASN A 99 23.36 17.27 4.92
N SER A 100 22.65 17.60 3.84
CA SER A 100 21.57 18.57 3.89
C SER A 100 20.51 18.16 4.89
N TYR A 101 20.10 19.15 5.67
CA TYR A 101 19.11 18.97 6.72
C TYR A 101 17.75 18.47 6.20
N HIS A 102 17.19 19.25 5.27
CA HIS A 102 16.14 18.82 4.36
C HIS A 102 16.69 18.95 2.95
N VAL A 103 16.55 17.93 2.11
CA VAL A 103 16.95 18.06 0.70
C VAL A 103 16.05 19.07 0.00
N VAL A 104 14.73 18.94 0.19
CA VAL A 104 13.71 19.82 -0.39
C VAL A 104 12.89 20.49 0.72
N SER A 105 12.51 21.76 0.52
CA SER A 105 11.56 22.47 1.37
C SER A 105 10.46 23.14 0.54
N SER A 106 9.23 23.15 1.05
CA SER A 106 8.07 23.71 0.32
C SER A 106 7.16 24.58 1.21
N PRO A 107 7.67 25.69 1.79
CA PRO A 107 6.90 26.50 2.72
C PRO A 107 5.78 27.30 2.01
N GLY A 108 4.53 26.96 2.28
CA GLY A 108 3.36 27.75 1.84
C GLY A 108 3.16 27.84 0.33
N VAL A 109 3.76 26.93 -0.45
CA VAL A 109 3.60 26.91 -1.91
C VAL A 109 2.24 26.35 -2.32
N GLY A 110 1.74 26.74 -3.50
CA GLY A 110 0.52 26.14 -4.09
C GLY A 110 0.82 24.98 -5.05
N PRO A 111 -0.22 24.35 -5.63
CA PRO A 111 -0.09 23.18 -6.53
C PRO A 111 0.58 23.47 -7.87
N THR A 112 0.90 24.73 -8.14
CA THR A 112 1.69 25.13 -9.31
C THR A 112 3.19 25.04 -9.08
N ALA A 113 3.64 24.77 -7.83
CA ALA A 113 4.99 24.36 -7.54
C ALA A 113 5.11 22.85 -7.83
N VAL A 114 5.72 22.51 -8.98
CA VAL A 114 5.79 21.13 -9.47
C VAL A 114 7.23 20.64 -9.49
N LEU A 115 7.46 19.46 -8.92
CA LEU A 115 8.71 18.72 -9.03
C LEU A 115 8.42 17.37 -9.70
N ASP A 116 9.06 17.10 -10.84
CA ASP A 116 8.77 15.92 -11.65
C ASP A 116 10.05 15.17 -12.06
N GLY A 117 10.16 13.88 -11.73
CA GLY A 117 11.23 13.01 -12.22
C GLY A 117 12.56 13.18 -11.50
N PHE A 118 12.54 13.38 -10.18
CA PHE A 118 13.74 13.56 -9.35
C PHE A 118 13.90 12.46 -8.30
N ILE A 119 15.14 12.04 -8.10
CA ILE A 119 15.56 11.27 -6.92
C ILE A 119 15.97 12.26 -5.83
N ILE A 120 15.37 12.16 -4.66
CA ILE A 120 15.61 12.96 -3.46
C ILE A 120 16.21 12.06 -2.39
N ARG A 121 17.48 12.28 -2.06
CA ARG A 121 18.23 11.38 -1.16
C ARG A 121 19.21 12.10 -0.24
N ALA A 122 19.71 11.37 0.76
CA ALA A 122 20.74 11.81 1.69
C ALA A 122 20.32 13.04 2.52
N GLY A 123 19.02 13.20 2.79
CA GLY A 123 18.52 14.18 3.75
C GLY A 123 18.68 13.70 5.19
N ARG A 124 19.09 14.58 6.12
CA ARG A 124 19.36 14.22 7.51
C ARG A 124 18.80 15.24 8.50
N ALA A 125 17.56 15.02 8.94
CA ALA A 125 16.85 15.91 9.86
C ALA A 125 17.16 15.60 11.34
N ASP A 126 18.43 15.79 11.76
CA ASP A 126 18.96 15.56 13.12
C ASP A 126 19.11 16.81 14.02
N GLY A 127 18.50 17.92 13.62
CA GLY A 127 18.77 19.29 14.05
C GLY A 127 17.48 19.97 14.50
N SER A 128 17.12 21.16 14.02
CA SER A 128 15.80 21.73 14.29
C SER A 128 15.26 22.42 13.04
N PRO A 129 14.09 22.03 12.51
CA PRO A 129 13.11 21.05 13.02
C PRO A 129 13.40 19.58 12.63
N GLN A 130 13.26 18.59 13.53
CA GLN A 130 13.73 17.19 13.38
C GLN A 130 12.89 16.29 12.44
N PHE A 131 12.33 16.85 11.36
CA PHE A 131 11.35 16.18 10.51
C PHE A 131 11.67 16.34 9.02
N GLY A 132 11.26 15.39 8.18
CA GLY A 132 11.30 15.57 6.71
C GLY A 132 12.71 15.61 6.14
N GLY A 133 13.45 14.50 6.23
CA GLY A 133 14.82 14.44 5.71
C GLY A 133 14.88 14.72 4.21
N GLY A 134 14.06 14.01 3.43
CA GLY A 134 13.96 14.23 1.99
C GLY A 134 13.21 15.52 1.67
N LEU A 135 11.97 15.65 2.16
CA LEU A 135 11.16 16.85 1.97
C LEU A 135 10.49 17.29 3.27
N TYR A 136 10.64 18.57 3.58
CA TYR A 136 9.88 19.25 4.62
C TYR A 136 8.84 20.20 4.01
N ASN A 137 7.56 19.82 4.12
CA ASN A 137 6.42 20.59 3.66
C ASN A 137 5.74 21.26 4.85
N ASN A 138 5.65 22.59 4.79
CA ASN A 138 5.06 23.38 5.86
C ASN A 138 4.02 24.33 5.28
N ASN A 139 2.75 24.03 5.50
CA ASN A 139 1.59 24.72 4.95
C ASN A 139 1.55 24.74 3.40
N GLY A 140 2.37 23.92 2.75
CA GLY A 140 2.49 23.85 1.31
C GLY A 140 1.59 22.79 0.68
N ARG A 141 1.32 23.00 -0.59
CA ARG A 141 0.50 22.14 -1.46
C ARG A 141 1.22 21.86 -2.78
N PRO A 142 2.52 21.50 -2.79
CA PRO A 142 3.23 21.21 -4.04
C PRO A 142 2.67 19.98 -4.74
N THR A 143 2.92 19.86 -6.04
CA THR A 143 2.65 18.65 -6.82
C THR A 143 3.96 17.94 -7.14
N LEU A 144 4.04 16.66 -6.81
CA LEU A 144 5.22 15.83 -6.98
C LEU A 144 4.84 14.66 -7.88
N VAL A 145 5.60 14.48 -8.96
CA VAL A 145 5.31 13.47 -9.99
C VAL A 145 6.55 12.64 -10.25
N SER A 146 6.44 11.31 -10.32
CA SER A 146 7.56 10.44 -10.67
C SER A 146 8.83 10.72 -9.85
N CYS A 147 8.66 11.02 -8.56
CA CYS A 147 9.76 11.37 -7.66
C CYS A 147 10.09 10.18 -6.75
N THR A 148 11.37 9.98 -6.47
CA THR A 148 11.85 8.91 -5.58
C THR A 148 12.49 9.52 -4.33
N PHE A 149 11.89 9.36 -3.16
CA PHE A 149 12.47 9.69 -1.86
C PHE A 149 13.17 8.46 -1.31
N THR A 150 14.51 8.47 -1.24
CA THR A 150 15.24 7.30 -0.76
C THR A 150 16.44 7.61 0.12
N GLY A 151 16.68 6.75 1.12
CA GLY A 151 17.81 6.87 2.03
C GLY A 151 17.81 8.21 2.79
N ASN A 152 16.62 8.72 3.14
CA ASN A 152 16.50 9.94 3.94
C ASN A 152 16.24 9.59 5.41
N PHE A 153 16.72 10.45 6.30
CA PHE A 153 16.72 10.23 7.74
C PHE A 153 16.06 11.38 8.49
N SER A 154 15.29 11.05 9.53
CA SER A 154 14.81 12.02 10.53
C SER A 154 14.88 11.47 11.95
N ILE A 155 15.01 12.36 12.95
CA ILE A 155 14.94 11.96 14.35
C ILE A 155 13.49 11.84 14.83
N SER A 156 12.60 12.76 14.45
CA SER A 156 11.26 12.84 15.05
C SER A 156 10.13 12.35 14.14
N GLY A 157 10.21 12.59 12.82
CA GLY A 157 9.18 12.08 11.92
C GLY A 157 9.33 12.42 10.45
N GLY A 158 8.78 11.57 9.59
CA GLY A 158 8.87 11.75 8.13
C GLY A 158 10.31 11.62 7.64
N GLY A 159 10.86 10.41 7.67
CA GLY A 159 12.22 10.15 7.16
C GLY A 159 12.36 10.64 5.71
N GLY A 160 11.46 10.15 4.85
CA GLY A 160 11.34 10.62 3.47
C GLY A 160 10.70 12.01 3.42
N VAL A 161 9.45 12.12 3.86
CA VAL A 161 8.67 13.36 3.77
C VAL A 161 7.95 13.67 5.06
N PHE A 162 7.92 14.94 5.45
CA PHE A 162 7.07 15.43 6.53
C PHE A 162 6.14 16.55 6.05
N ASN A 163 4.85 16.39 6.32
CA ASN A 163 3.80 17.36 6.04
C ASN A 163 3.27 17.95 7.34
N ASN A 164 3.41 19.27 7.48
CA ASN A 164 2.85 20.04 8.59
C ASN A 164 1.79 21.00 8.06
N ASP A 165 0.50 20.76 8.36
CA ASP A 165 -0.64 21.56 7.85
C ASP A 165 -0.61 21.73 6.32
N GLY A 166 -0.03 20.73 5.64
CA GLY A 166 0.18 20.70 4.19
C GLY A 166 -0.78 19.75 3.49
N ALA A 167 -1.03 20.00 2.21
CA ALA A 167 -1.82 19.11 1.35
C ALA A 167 -1.13 18.96 -0.01
N PRO A 168 0.07 18.33 -0.05
CA PRO A 168 0.75 18.05 -1.29
C PRO A 168 0.02 16.96 -2.07
N THR A 169 0.27 16.89 -3.37
CA THR A 169 -0.16 15.78 -4.23
C THR A 169 1.06 15.01 -4.70
N PHE A 170 1.02 13.69 -4.58
CA PHE A 170 2.02 12.77 -5.10
C PHE A 170 1.37 11.86 -6.15
N THR A 171 2.02 11.74 -7.31
CA THR A 171 1.58 10.84 -8.39
C THR A 171 2.76 10.03 -8.91
N GLY A 172 2.67 8.72 -8.98
CA GLY A 172 3.76 7.87 -9.50
C GLY A 172 5.02 7.95 -8.65
N CYS A 173 4.91 8.20 -7.33
CA CYS A 173 6.07 8.51 -6.48
C CYS A 173 6.47 7.34 -5.59
N THR A 174 7.77 7.18 -5.36
CA THR A 174 8.34 6.10 -4.55
C THR A 174 8.98 6.65 -3.28
N PHE A 175 8.66 6.08 -2.13
CA PHE A 175 9.28 6.32 -0.83
C PHE A 175 9.97 5.02 -0.43
N ALA A 176 11.27 4.92 -0.66
CA ALA A 176 12.00 3.68 -0.43
C ALA A 176 13.08 3.87 0.62
N LYS A 177 13.15 2.97 1.61
CA LYS A 177 14.33 2.83 2.46
C LYS A 177 14.63 4.12 3.26
N ASN A 178 13.58 4.83 3.66
CA ASN A 178 13.69 6.01 4.50
C ASN A 178 13.51 5.64 5.97
N ILE A 179 14.18 6.40 6.84
CA ILE A 179 14.35 6.07 8.25
C ILE A 179 13.86 7.24 9.12
N SER A 180 12.98 6.95 10.07
CA SER A 180 12.60 7.86 11.15
C SER A 180 12.86 7.18 12.49
N LEU A 181 13.61 7.81 13.39
CA LEU A 181 13.69 7.30 14.78
C LEU A 181 12.38 7.53 15.54
N GLY A 182 11.54 8.44 15.04
CA GLY A 182 10.18 8.67 15.51
C GLY A 182 9.17 7.96 14.61
N SER A 183 8.13 8.67 14.16
CA SER A 183 7.03 8.06 13.38
C SER A 183 7.10 8.43 11.89
N GLY A 184 6.53 7.63 11.00
CA GLY A 184 6.50 7.90 9.56
C GLY A 184 7.88 7.74 8.93
N GLY A 185 8.35 6.51 8.74
CA GLY A 185 9.63 6.23 8.08
C GLY A 185 9.66 6.82 6.66
N GLY A 186 8.66 6.46 5.84
CA GLY A 186 8.44 7.05 4.52
C GLY A 186 7.85 8.46 4.62
N MET A 187 6.69 8.59 5.27
CA MET A 187 5.95 9.86 5.37
C MET A 187 5.35 10.09 6.76
N GLY A 188 5.53 11.30 7.30
CA GLY A 188 4.84 11.79 8.50
C GLY A 188 3.88 12.93 8.16
N ASN A 189 2.64 12.84 8.64
CA ASN A 189 1.58 13.84 8.46
C ASN A 189 1.15 14.36 9.82
N ASP A 190 1.18 15.68 9.98
CA ASP A 190 0.90 16.33 11.25
C ASP A 190 0.12 17.64 11.05
N SER A 191 -0.59 18.05 12.10
CA SER A 191 -1.30 19.33 12.20
C SER A 191 -2.30 19.54 11.06
N ALA A 192 -3.29 18.66 10.94
CA ALA A 192 -4.31 18.69 9.89
C ALA A 192 -3.76 18.56 8.46
N ALA A 193 -2.63 17.88 8.29
CA ALA A 193 -2.11 17.56 6.98
C ALA A 193 -3.06 16.61 6.23
N ALA A 194 -3.23 16.85 4.92
CA ALA A 194 -4.12 16.09 4.06
C ALA A 194 -3.46 15.85 2.69
N PRO A 195 -2.36 15.07 2.64
CA PRO A 195 -1.74 14.72 1.37
C PRO A 195 -2.67 13.83 0.55
N VAL A 196 -2.57 13.94 -0.77
CA VAL A 196 -3.23 13.06 -1.73
C VAL A 196 -2.16 12.28 -2.46
N LEU A 197 -2.28 10.95 -2.45
CA LEU A 197 -1.35 10.03 -3.10
C LEU A 197 -2.12 9.17 -4.10
N ASP A 198 -1.52 9.02 -5.26
CA ASP A 198 -2.05 8.32 -6.42
C ASP A 198 -0.89 7.54 -7.06
N ASP A 199 -1.01 6.23 -7.26
CA ASP A 199 0.06 5.42 -7.85
C ASP A 199 1.40 5.60 -7.11
N CYS A 200 1.42 5.34 -5.80
CA CYS A 200 2.60 5.60 -4.96
C CYS A 200 3.06 4.38 -4.17
N ASP A 201 4.38 4.18 -4.12
CA ASP A 201 5.01 3.03 -3.48
C ASP A 201 5.74 3.43 -2.20
N PHE A 202 5.52 2.69 -1.12
CA PHE A 202 6.26 2.76 0.13
C PHE A 202 6.96 1.43 0.36
N ILE A 203 8.28 1.41 0.20
CA ILE A 203 9.08 0.19 0.20
C ILE A 203 10.15 0.25 1.29
N ASP A 204 10.21 -0.75 2.15
CA ASP A 204 11.28 -0.94 3.14
C ASP A 204 11.56 0.29 4.03
N ASN A 205 10.53 1.10 4.32
CA ASN A 205 10.71 2.23 5.21
C ASN A 205 10.65 1.79 6.67
N TRP A 206 11.43 2.47 7.51
CA TRP A 206 11.56 2.11 8.91
C TRP A 206 11.22 3.25 9.87
N ALA A 207 10.42 2.94 10.89
CA ALA A 207 10.08 3.83 12.00
C ALA A 207 10.43 3.22 13.36
N GLY A 208 11.15 3.96 14.21
CA GLY A 208 11.38 3.60 15.60
C GLY A 208 10.15 3.80 16.50
N GLY A 209 9.20 4.60 16.03
CA GLY A 209 7.86 4.79 16.57
C GLY A 209 6.82 4.06 15.73
N ASN A 210 5.84 4.79 15.21
CA ASN A 210 4.68 4.21 14.49
C ASN A 210 4.73 4.55 12.99
N GLY A 211 4.09 3.75 12.14
CA GLY A 211 3.99 4.04 10.71
C GLY A 211 5.33 3.89 10.01
N GLY A 212 5.75 2.67 9.72
CA GLY A 212 6.98 2.43 8.95
C GLY A 212 6.89 3.11 7.59
N GLY A 213 5.80 2.86 6.86
CA GLY A 213 5.46 3.57 5.63
C GLY A 213 4.96 4.99 5.89
N MET A 214 3.82 5.12 6.58
CA MET A 214 3.14 6.39 6.82
C MET A 214 2.59 6.51 8.24
N SER A 215 2.72 7.70 8.85
CA SER A 215 2.09 8.01 10.15
C SER A 215 1.32 9.32 10.08
N SER A 216 0.07 9.31 10.55
CA SER A 216 -0.81 10.49 10.62
C SER A 216 -1.13 10.85 12.07
N LEU A 217 -0.93 12.12 12.43
CA LEU A 217 -1.11 12.67 13.77
C LEU A 217 -1.89 14.00 13.72
N ASN A 218 -2.53 14.35 14.83
CA ASN A 218 -3.18 15.64 15.06
C ASN A 218 -4.11 16.10 13.92
N ASP A 219 -5.26 15.44 13.79
CA ASP A 219 -6.33 15.78 12.83
C ASP A 219 -5.97 15.60 11.34
N SER A 220 -4.92 14.83 11.04
CA SER A 220 -4.47 14.57 9.66
C SER A 220 -5.34 13.54 8.93
N THR A 221 -5.56 13.75 7.64
CA THR A 221 -6.51 13.00 6.81
C THR A 221 -5.96 12.70 5.40
N PRO A 222 -4.91 11.85 5.28
CA PRO A 222 -4.41 11.44 3.97
C PRO A 222 -5.46 10.66 3.15
N THR A 223 -5.41 10.85 1.84
CA THR A 223 -6.17 10.06 0.85
C THR A 223 -5.20 9.36 -0.09
N LEU A 224 -5.37 8.06 -0.25
CA LEU A 224 -4.49 7.19 -1.04
C LEU A 224 -5.33 6.35 -1.99
N THR A 225 -4.93 6.33 -3.25
CA THR A 225 -5.50 5.49 -4.31
C THR A 225 -4.35 4.83 -5.07
N ASP A 226 -4.52 3.57 -5.46
CA ASP A 226 -3.52 2.81 -6.22
C ASP A 226 -2.12 2.83 -5.57
N CYS A 227 -2.07 2.74 -4.23
CA CYS A 227 -0.81 2.80 -3.50
C CYS A 227 -0.36 1.41 -3.02
N THR A 228 0.95 1.19 -3.01
CA THR A 228 1.56 -0.04 -2.50
C THR A 228 2.42 0.23 -1.27
N PHE A 229 2.25 -0.57 -0.22
CA PHE A 229 3.12 -0.57 0.96
C PHE A 229 3.73 -1.96 1.14
N THR A 230 5.03 -2.07 0.88
CA THR A 230 5.76 -3.36 0.92
C THR A 230 6.93 -3.31 1.89
N GLY A 231 7.06 -4.33 2.75
CA GLY A 231 8.23 -4.50 3.61
C GLY A 231 8.47 -3.40 4.65
N ASN A 232 7.48 -2.51 4.91
CA ASN A 232 7.68 -1.42 5.85
C ASN A 232 7.62 -1.91 7.29
N THR A 233 8.47 -1.34 8.14
CA THR A 233 8.62 -1.79 9.53
C THR A 233 8.46 -0.64 10.52
N ALA A 234 7.61 -0.82 11.53
CA ALA A 234 7.51 0.03 12.71
C ALA A 234 7.87 -0.77 13.96
N VAL A 235 8.63 -0.20 14.89
CA VAL A 235 8.83 -0.81 16.22
C VAL A 235 7.56 -0.68 17.08
N GLY A 236 6.79 0.39 16.87
CA GLY A 236 5.51 0.61 17.52
C GLY A 236 4.38 -0.03 16.72
N ARG A 237 3.52 0.79 16.12
CA ARG A 237 2.25 0.36 15.53
C ARG A 237 2.13 0.76 14.08
N GLY A 238 1.36 -0.01 13.30
CA GLY A 238 1.12 0.31 11.89
C GLY A 238 2.40 0.17 11.07
N GLY A 239 2.76 -1.04 10.65
CA GLY A 239 4.01 -1.26 9.89
C GLY A 239 3.96 -0.50 8.56
N ALA A 240 2.87 -0.64 7.82
CA ALA A 240 2.57 0.22 6.68
C ALA A 240 2.00 1.57 7.14
N ILE A 241 0.82 1.57 7.79
CA ILE A 241 0.08 2.80 8.10
C ILE A 241 -0.29 2.86 9.58
N HIS A 242 0.09 3.96 10.22
CA HIS A 242 -0.41 4.33 11.54
C HIS A 242 -1.32 5.56 11.46
N VAL A 243 -2.53 5.40 12.00
CA VAL A 243 -3.51 6.49 12.17
C VAL A 243 -3.63 6.82 13.65
N GLY A 244 -3.19 8.02 14.01
CA GLY A 244 -3.22 8.56 15.37
C GLY A 244 -4.62 8.91 15.87
N GLU A 245 -4.69 9.65 16.96
CA GLU A 245 -5.95 10.14 17.52
C GLU A 245 -6.51 11.30 16.68
N ASN A 246 -7.83 11.29 16.48
CA ASN A 246 -8.60 12.19 15.61
C ASN A 246 -8.10 12.25 14.15
N CYS A 247 -7.36 11.25 13.70
CA CYS A 247 -6.87 11.16 12.34
C CYS A 247 -7.69 10.14 11.56
N ASP A 248 -7.81 10.32 10.26
CA ASP A 248 -8.46 9.34 9.39
C ASP A 248 -7.55 8.97 8.22
N VAL A 249 -7.80 7.81 7.63
CA VAL A 249 -7.20 7.42 6.35
C VAL A 249 -8.29 6.94 5.40
N THR A 250 -8.25 7.41 4.16
CA THR A 250 -9.02 6.84 3.07
C THR A 250 -8.06 6.14 2.14
N LEU A 251 -8.26 4.83 1.97
CA LEU A 251 -7.42 3.98 1.14
C LEU A 251 -8.32 3.24 0.14
N ALA A 252 -8.00 3.34 -1.14
CA ALA A 252 -8.72 2.67 -2.21
C ALA A 252 -7.74 1.93 -3.14
N ASP A 253 -8.13 0.76 -3.62
CA ASP A 253 -7.43 0.06 -4.71
C ASP A 253 -5.94 -0.17 -4.42
N SER A 254 -5.60 -0.42 -3.16
CA SER A 254 -4.23 -0.36 -2.67
C SER A 254 -3.79 -1.68 -2.05
N LEU A 255 -2.48 -1.92 -2.11
CA LEU A 255 -1.83 -3.10 -1.58
C LEU A 255 -1.04 -2.78 -0.31
N LEU A 256 -1.16 -3.62 0.72
CA LEU A 256 -0.30 -3.64 1.89
C LEU A 256 0.25 -5.05 2.08
N ASN A 257 1.53 -5.23 1.76
CA ASN A 257 2.19 -6.52 1.73
C ASN A 257 3.40 -6.58 2.67
N GLY A 258 3.53 -7.63 3.48
CA GLY A 258 4.77 -7.91 4.21
C GLY A 258 5.20 -6.85 5.24
N ASN A 259 4.28 -6.05 5.78
CA ASN A 259 4.62 -4.99 6.72
C ASN A 259 4.61 -5.49 8.17
N VAL A 260 5.51 -4.95 8.99
CA VAL A 260 5.77 -5.46 10.35
C VAL A 260 5.60 -4.36 11.41
N ALA A 261 4.85 -4.66 12.47
CA ALA A 261 4.73 -3.81 13.67
C ALA A 261 4.40 -4.62 14.93
N ASP A 262 4.47 -4.00 16.12
CA ASP A 262 3.96 -4.66 17.34
C ASP A 262 2.44 -4.88 17.25
N ASP A 263 1.68 -3.83 16.93
CA ASP A 263 0.24 -3.92 16.69
C ASP A 263 -0.11 -3.38 15.30
N GLY A 264 -0.96 -4.08 14.55
CA GLY A 264 -1.38 -3.63 13.21
C GLY A 264 -0.22 -3.69 12.22
N GLY A 265 0.28 -4.88 11.89
CA GLY A 265 1.40 -5.06 10.95
C GLY A 265 1.19 -4.28 9.65
N GLY A 266 0.01 -4.42 9.02
CA GLY A 266 -0.43 -3.56 7.94
C GLY A 266 -0.85 -2.19 8.50
N ILE A 267 -1.99 -2.15 9.20
CA ILE A 267 -2.61 -0.89 9.62
C ILE A 267 -2.93 -0.92 11.11
N TYR A 268 -2.59 0.17 11.79
CA TYR A 268 -3.11 0.48 13.11
C TYR A 268 -3.94 1.76 13.08
N VAL A 269 -5.19 1.67 13.54
CA VAL A 269 -6.09 2.82 13.68
C VAL A 269 -6.39 3.08 15.14
N ARG A 270 -5.87 4.19 15.68
CA ARG A 270 -6.13 4.58 17.06
C ARG A 270 -7.51 5.21 17.23
N SER A 271 -7.85 6.19 16.40
CA SER A 271 -9.22 6.72 16.27
C SER A 271 -9.29 7.89 15.28
N GLY A 272 -10.26 7.81 14.38
CA GLY A 272 -10.91 8.90 13.65
C GLY A 272 -12.28 8.39 13.21
N GLY A 273 -13.21 9.29 12.90
CA GLY A 273 -14.61 8.92 12.71
C GLY A 273 -14.93 8.34 11.34
N SER A 274 -13.96 8.30 10.42
CA SER A 274 -14.23 8.11 8.98
C SER A 274 -13.20 7.29 8.21
N SER A 275 -12.28 6.60 8.89
CA SER A 275 -11.30 5.74 8.21
C SER A 275 -11.98 4.62 7.42
N ALA A 276 -11.64 4.52 6.13
CA ALA A 276 -12.29 3.65 5.18
C ALA A 276 -11.29 3.03 4.20
N LEU A 277 -11.46 1.73 3.97
CA LEU A 277 -10.70 0.92 3.04
C LEU A 277 -11.67 0.36 2.00
N THR A 278 -11.36 0.56 0.73
CA THR A 278 -12.18 0.06 -0.39
C THR A 278 -11.30 -0.69 -1.37
N ASN A 279 -11.62 -1.97 -1.62
CA ASN A 279 -10.89 -2.78 -2.59
C ASN A 279 -9.37 -2.81 -2.37
N CYS A 280 -8.97 -2.94 -1.10
CA CYS A 280 -7.57 -3.12 -0.74
C CYS A 280 -7.25 -4.59 -0.54
N THR A 281 -6.02 -4.97 -0.87
CA THR A 281 -5.44 -6.26 -0.49
C THR A 281 -4.47 -6.03 0.67
N ILE A 282 -4.68 -6.69 1.80
CA ILE A 282 -3.82 -6.62 2.99
C ILE A 282 -3.33 -8.04 3.27
N THR A 283 -2.07 -8.33 2.97
CA THR A 283 -1.54 -9.68 3.02
C THR A 283 -0.11 -9.77 3.56
N GLY A 284 0.26 -10.91 4.10
CA GLY A 284 1.61 -11.18 4.59
C GLY A 284 2.10 -10.27 5.72
N ASN A 285 1.23 -9.45 6.32
CA ASN A 285 1.65 -8.50 7.35
C ASN A 285 1.76 -9.17 8.72
N GLU A 286 2.75 -8.76 9.53
CA GLU A 286 3.04 -9.34 10.84
C GLU A 286 2.81 -8.32 11.97
N GLY A 287 1.92 -8.70 12.89
CA GLY A 287 1.74 -8.05 14.19
C GLY A 287 2.48 -8.85 15.25
N THR A 288 3.67 -8.42 15.67
CA THR A 288 4.51 -9.18 16.62
C THR A 288 3.82 -9.36 17.97
N THR A 289 2.83 -8.52 18.28
CA THR A 289 1.84 -8.71 19.35
C THR A 289 0.49 -9.11 18.75
N ILE A 290 -0.26 -8.22 18.10
CA ILE A 290 -1.65 -8.49 17.67
C ILE A 290 -2.06 -7.75 16.40
N GLY A 291 -2.95 -8.36 15.61
CA GLY A 291 -3.52 -7.77 14.41
C GLY A 291 -2.45 -7.63 13.32
N GLY A 292 -2.15 -8.72 12.62
CA GLY A 292 -1.22 -8.69 11.49
C GLY A 292 -1.70 -7.76 10.39
N GLY A 293 -2.94 -7.91 9.93
CA GLY A 293 -3.51 -7.08 8.87
C GLY A 293 -3.94 -5.70 9.40
N LEU A 294 -5.00 -5.68 10.21
CA LEU A 294 -5.59 -4.45 10.74
C LEU A 294 -5.86 -4.55 12.25
N TYR A 295 -5.46 -3.52 12.99
CA TYR A 295 -5.88 -3.29 14.38
C TYR A 295 -6.63 -1.97 14.51
N THR A 296 -7.83 -1.97 15.11
CA THR A 296 -8.55 -0.74 15.49
C THR A 296 -8.74 -0.60 17.01
N ALA A 297 -8.39 0.57 17.57
CA ALA A 297 -8.33 0.82 19.01
C ALA A 297 -9.41 1.75 19.57
N GLY A 298 -10.22 2.41 18.72
CA GLY A 298 -11.12 3.48 19.18
C GLY A 298 -12.43 3.63 18.43
N MET A 299 -12.38 3.79 17.11
CA MET A 299 -13.56 3.94 16.25
C MET A 299 -13.58 2.87 15.17
N PRO A 300 -14.76 2.44 14.71
CA PRO A 300 -14.85 1.41 13.69
C PRO A 300 -14.26 1.91 12.38
N VAL A 301 -13.43 1.07 11.76
CA VAL A 301 -12.99 1.24 10.36
C VAL A 301 -14.05 0.61 9.47
N THR A 302 -14.30 1.21 8.31
CA THR A 302 -15.14 0.61 7.27
C THR A 302 -14.25 -0.11 6.26
N LEU A 303 -14.55 -1.36 5.97
CA LEU A 303 -13.89 -2.17 4.95
C LEU A 303 -14.95 -2.63 3.96
N THR A 304 -14.69 -2.43 2.67
CA THR A 304 -15.61 -2.82 1.61
C THR A 304 -14.86 -3.34 0.41
N GLY A 305 -15.20 -4.52 -0.10
CA GLY A 305 -14.52 -5.07 -1.28
C GLY A 305 -13.09 -5.53 -1.01
N CYS A 306 -12.63 -5.67 0.24
CA CYS A 306 -11.22 -5.92 0.54
C CYS A 306 -10.87 -7.42 0.58
N VAL A 307 -9.57 -7.73 0.53
CA VAL A 307 -9.01 -9.05 0.83
C VAL A 307 -8.03 -8.92 1.99
N LEU A 308 -8.25 -9.66 3.07
CA LEU A 308 -7.34 -9.77 4.21
C LEU A 308 -6.95 -11.23 4.38
N TRP A 309 -5.73 -11.58 4.03
CA TRP A 309 -5.29 -12.97 3.93
C TRP A 309 -3.82 -13.15 4.32
N GLY A 310 -3.44 -14.27 4.93
CA GLY A 310 -2.05 -14.60 5.21
C GLY A 310 -1.35 -13.66 6.20
N ASN A 311 -2.08 -12.77 6.87
CA ASN A 311 -1.50 -11.93 7.91
C ASN A 311 -1.29 -12.75 9.19
N THR A 312 -0.26 -12.43 9.96
CA THR A 312 0.14 -13.21 11.14
C THR A 312 0.23 -12.36 12.39
N SER A 313 -0.01 -12.97 13.55
CA SER A 313 0.29 -12.34 14.84
C SER A 313 0.62 -13.35 15.92
N SER A 314 1.37 -12.94 16.94
CA SER A 314 1.74 -13.84 18.04
C SER A 314 0.62 -14.09 19.05
N PHE A 315 -0.43 -13.26 19.06
CA PHE A 315 -1.49 -13.27 20.07
C PHE A 315 -2.63 -14.27 19.82
N SER A 316 -2.74 -14.94 18.67
CA SER A 316 -3.80 -15.95 18.49
C SER A 316 -3.51 -17.00 17.41
N PRO A 317 -3.99 -18.26 17.58
CA PRO A 317 -3.96 -19.31 16.57
C PRO A 317 -5.21 -19.36 15.67
N ASN A 318 -6.12 -18.37 15.72
CA ASN A 318 -7.25 -18.29 14.78
C ASN A 318 -6.99 -17.22 13.73
N ASP A 319 -7.20 -17.60 12.47
CA ASP A 319 -6.68 -16.82 11.33
C ASP A 319 -7.38 -15.46 11.22
N GLU A 320 -8.68 -15.34 11.57
CA GLU A 320 -9.44 -14.07 11.50
C GLU A 320 -8.85 -12.96 12.40
N VAL A 321 -8.36 -13.29 13.60
CA VAL A 321 -7.81 -12.28 14.53
C VAL A 321 -6.48 -11.73 14.02
N ALA A 322 -5.71 -12.55 13.31
CA ALA A 322 -4.49 -12.09 12.66
C ALA A 322 -4.82 -11.17 11.47
N GLN A 323 -5.94 -11.39 10.78
CA GLN A 323 -6.41 -10.52 9.70
C GLN A 323 -6.93 -9.18 10.24
N ILE A 324 -7.87 -9.23 11.18
CA ILE A 324 -8.58 -8.06 11.69
C ILE A 324 -8.85 -8.20 13.20
N THR A 325 -8.40 -7.19 13.95
CA THR A 325 -8.62 -7.09 15.39
C THR A 325 -9.21 -5.74 15.75
N ALA A 326 -10.14 -5.75 16.72
CA ALA A 326 -10.67 -4.54 17.33
C ALA A 326 -10.54 -4.57 18.85
N ALA A 327 -10.24 -3.41 19.44
CA ALA A 327 -10.29 -3.22 20.88
C ALA A 327 -11.72 -3.41 21.41
N SER A 328 -11.82 -3.73 22.71
CA SER A 328 -13.10 -4.00 23.36
C SER A 328 -14.10 -2.84 23.17
N GLY A 329 -15.28 -3.16 22.65
CA GLY A 329 -16.35 -2.19 22.39
C GLY A 329 -16.28 -1.50 21.02
N VAL A 330 -15.30 -1.87 20.18
CA VAL A 330 -15.18 -1.42 18.78
C VAL A 330 -15.59 -2.56 17.86
N THR A 331 -16.36 -2.25 16.81
CA THR A 331 -16.80 -3.24 15.83
C THR A 331 -16.59 -2.67 14.42
N PRO A 332 -15.57 -3.11 13.68
CA PRO A 332 -15.38 -2.75 12.29
C PRO A 332 -16.65 -3.01 11.46
N ALA A 333 -16.92 -2.13 10.50
CA ALA A 333 -17.98 -2.36 9.52
C ALA A 333 -17.34 -3.04 8.30
N VAL A 334 -17.72 -4.29 8.03
CA VAL A 334 -17.16 -5.11 6.95
C VAL A 334 -18.27 -5.51 5.97
N ALA A 335 -18.03 -5.37 4.68
CA ALA A 335 -18.97 -5.81 3.64
C ALA A 335 -18.21 -6.23 2.38
N TYR A 336 -18.73 -7.20 1.64
CA TYR A 336 -18.14 -7.68 0.37
C TYR A 336 -16.63 -7.99 0.51
N THR A 337 -16.20 -8.52 1.65
CA THR A 337 -14.77 -8.65 2.00
C THR A 337 -14.42 -10.12 2.22
N CYS A 338 -13.29 -10.55 1.66
CA CYS A 338 -12.66 -11.85 1.92
C CYS A 338 -11.72 -11.73 3.13
N ILE A 339 -11.95 -12.53 4.17
CA ILE A 339 -11.16 -12.53 5.41
C ILE A 339 -10.78 -13.96 5.77
N GLU A 340 -9.49 -14.25 5.83
CA GLU A 340 -9.01 -15.58 6.25
C GLU A 340 -9.58 -15.97 7.63
N GLY A 341 -10.12 -17.19 7.71
CA GLY A 341 -10.71 -17.70 8.95
C GLY A 341 -12.02 -17.03 9.38
N TRP A 342 -12.70 -16.32 8.47
CA TRP A 342 -13.96 -15.62 8.71
C TRP A 342 -14.94 -16.43 9.58
N THR A 343 -15.41 -15.82 10.67
CA THR A 343 -16.26 -16.49 11.67
C THR A 343 -17.72 -16.03 11.69
N ASP A 344 -18.10 -15.12 10.79
CA ASP A 344 -19.37 -14.38 10.78
C ASP A 344 -19.59 -13.45 11.99
N LEU A 345 -18.66 -13.37 12.95
CA LEU A 345 -18.87 -12.61 14.20
C LEU A 345 -18.86 -11.10 14.00
N LEU A 346 -18.14 -10.59 13.00
CA LEU A 346 -18.13 -9.17 12.66
C LEU A 346 -19.39 -8.75 11.85
N GLY A 347 -20.17 -9.71 11.37
CA GLY A 347 -21.41 -9.47 10.61
C GLY A 347 -21.13 -8.90 9.21
N GLY A 348 -22.01 -8.03 8.73
CA GLY A 348 -21.92 -7.47 7.38
C GLY A 348 -22.65 -8.29 6.32
N VAL A 349 -22.48 -7.87 5.06
CA VAL A 349 -23.10 -8.51 3.89
C VAL A 349 -22.01 -9.07 2.99
N GLU A 350 -22.25 -10.24 2.39
CA GLU A 350 -21.38 -10.88 1.40
C GLU A 350 -19.89 -10.99 1.78
N ASN A 351 -19.60 -11.18 3.07
CA ASN A 351 -18.25 -11.53 3.53
C ASN A 351 -18.06 -13.06 3.48
N HIS A 352 -16.83 -13.51 3.24
CA HIS A 352 -16.49 -14.94 3.26
C HIS A 352 -15.03 -15.14 3.67
N GLY A 353 -14.66 -16.40 3.93
CA GLY A 353 -13.29 -16.80 4.29
C GLY A 353 -12.73 -17.91 3.41
N ASP A 354 -13.24 -18.00 2.19
CA ASP A 354 -12.70 -18.91 1.17
C ASP A 354 -11.37 -18.36 0.64
N ASP A 355 -10.44 -19.26 0.31
CA ASP A 355 -9.11 -18.91 -0.19
C ASP A 355 -9.20 -18.04 -1.44
N PRO A 356 -8.59 -16.83 -1.47
CA PRO A 356 -8.65 -15.93 -2.61
C PRO A 356 -7.90 -16.46 -3.83
N LEU A 357 -7.12 -17.55 -3.71
CA LEU A 357 -6.37 -18.15 -4.82
C LEU A 357 -5.49 -17.12 -5.53
N PHE A 358 -4.51 -16.54 -4.81
CA PHE A 358 -3.50 -15.69 -5.45
C PHE A 358 -2.71 -16.49 -6.49
N VAL A 359 -2.30 -15.82 -7.58
CA VAL A 359 -1.53 -16.46 -8.67
C VAL A 359 -0.21 -17.02 -8.18
N ASP A 360 0.54 -16.24 -7.39
CA ASP A 360 1.82 -16.64 -6.80
C ASP A 360 2.08 -15.85 -5.50
N ALA A 361 1.58 -16.34 -4.37
CA ALA A 361 1.50 -15.57 -3.12
C ALA A 361 2.86 -15.29 -2.44
N ASP A 362 3.91 -16.01 -2.83
CA ASP A 362 5.27 -15.92 -2.33
C ASP A 362 6.30 -15.68 -3.44
N GLY A 363 5.82 -15.31 -4.63
CA GLY A 363 6.64 -14.82 -5.72
C GLY A 363 7.68 -15.83 -6.23
N ALA A 364 8.66 -15.32 -6.97
CA ALA A 364 9.67 -16.16 -7.62
C ALA A 364 10.75 -16.67 -6.66
N ASP A 365 10.85 -16.08 -5.47
CA ASP A 365 11.84 -16.41 -4.44
C ASP A 365 11.31 -17.32 -3.31
N ASP A 366 10.03 -17.72 -3.37
CA ASP A 366 9.31 -18.48 -2.34
C ASP A 366 9.30 -17.73 -0.97
N VAL A 367 9.35 -16.39 -0.97
CA VAL A 367 9.32 -15.54 0.23
C VAL A 367 8.17 -14.53 0.13
N PRO A 368 7.07 -14.73 0.88
CA PRO A 368 5.96 -13.78 0.85
C PRO A 368 6.32 -12.46 1.52
N GLY A 369 5.60 -11.41 1.15
CA GLY A 369 5.69 -10.09 1.77
C GLY A 369 6.62 -9.12 1.04
N ASN A 370 6.95 -9.36 -0.22
CA ASN A 370 7.94 -8.58 -0.96
C ASN A 370 7.34 -8.02 -2.28
N GLU A 371 8.19 -7.51 -3.18
CA GLU A 371 7.76 -6.92 -4.46
C GLU A 371 7.55 -7.95 -5.60
N ASP A 372 7.97 -9.19 -5.44
CA ASP A 372 7.86 -10.22 -6.48
C ASP A 372 6.65 -11.15 -6.32
N ASP A 373 5.89 -11.01 -5.22
CA ASP A 373 4.58 -11.63 -5.03
C ASP A 373 3.57 -11.24 -6.13
N ASP A 374 2.89 -12.24 -6.70
CA ASP A 374 1.78 -12.07 -7.63
C ASP A 374 0.44 -12.26 -6.92
N LEU A 375 -0.04 -11.16 -6.35
CA LEU A 375 -1.25 -11.11 -5.52
C LEU A 375 -2.54 -10.88 -6.33
N ARG A 376 -2.48 -11.04 -7.65
CA ARG A 376 -3.68 -11.08 -8.50
C ARG A 376 -4.48 -12.34 -8.18
N LEU A 377 -5.80 -12.27 -8.37
CA LEU A 377 -6.67 -13.44 -8.23
C LEU A 377 -6.50 -14.36 -9.44
N ALA A 378 -6.26 -15.64 -9.20
CA ALA A 378 -6.20 -16.68 -10.23
C ALA A 378 -7.61 -17.10 -10.71
N ALA A 379 -7.69 -17.75 -11.87
CA ALA A 379 -8.93 -18.35 -12.36
C ALA A 379 -9.61 -19.25 -11.31
N GLY A 380 -10.94 -19.15 -11.23
CA GLY A 380 -11.75 -19.85 -10.23
C GLY A 380 -11.69 -19.28 -8.81
N SER A 381 -11.01 -18.15 -8.60
CA SER A 381 -10.99 -17.47 -7.31
C SER A 381 -12.40 -17.09 -6.83
N PRO A 382 -12.74 -17.35 -5.56
CA PRO A 382 -14.01 -16.94 -4.98
C PRO A 382 -14.09 -15.43 -4.77
N GLY A 383 -13.02 -14.66 -4.98
CA GLY A 383 -13.01 -13.20 -4.90
C GLY A 383 -13.36 -12.49 -6.23
N ILE A 384 -13.43 -13.23 -7.34
CA ILE A 384 -13.77 -12.69 -8.66
C ILE A 384 -15.26 -12.35 -8.72
N ASN A 385 -15.56 -11.17 -9.26
CA ASN A 385 -16.88 -10.56 -9.33
C ASN A 385 -17.59 -10.74 -7.99
N ARG A 386 -17.04 -10.16 -6.91
CA ARG A 386 -17.58 -10.24 -5.53
C ARG A 386 -17.41 -8.96 -4.70
N GLY A 387 -16.92 -7.89 -5.30
CA GLY A 387 -16.88 -6.59 -4.66
C GLY A 387 -18.25 -5.92 -4.58
N ASP A 388 -18.29 -4.73 -3.99
CA ASP A 388 -19.52 -3.98 -3.74
C ASP A 388 -20.22 -3.60 -5.07
N PRO A 389 -21.47 -4.03 -5.31
CA PRO A 389 -22.23 -3.68 -6.51
C PRO A 389 -22.58 -2.18 -6.58
N ALA A 390 -22.57 -1.47 -5.45
CA ALA A 390 -22.81 -0.04 -5.40
C ALA A 390 -21.53 0.79 -5.64
N ARG A 391 -20.38 0.14 -5.87
CA ARG A 391 -19.12 0.84 -6.08
C ARG A 391 -19.22 1.72 -7.33
N ALA A 392 -19.02 3.02 -7.14
CA ALA A 392 -18.88 3.95 -8.24
C ALA A 392 -17.50 3.77 -8.90
N VAL A 393 -17.49 3.41 -10.17
CA VAL A 393 -16.29 3.30 -11.00
C VAL A 393 -16.41 4.33 -12.13
N ALA A 394 -15.46 5.26 -12.21
CA ALA A 394 -15.41 6.22 -13.29
C ALA A 394 -14.78 5.61 -14.55
N PRO A 395 -15.16 6.07 -15.76
CA PRO A 395 -14.53 5.60 -16.98
C PRO A 395 -13.02 5.82 -16.98
N GLY A 396 -12.27 4.73 -17.09
CA GLY A 396 -10.80 4.75 -17.08
C GLY A 396 -10.16 4.47 -15.71
N ASP A 397 -10.95 4.24 -14.67
CA ASP A 397 -10.44 3.72 -13.39
C ASP A 397 -9.86 2.32 -13.62
N THR A 398 -8.64 2.11 -13.14
CA THR A 398 -7.92 0.85 -13.28
C THR A 398 -7.53 0.26 -11.93
N ASP A 399 -7.20 -1.02 -11.90
CA ASP A 399 -6.55 -1.69 -10.79
C ASP A 399 -5.03 -1.44 -10.80
N LEU A 400 -4.31 -2.02 -9.83
CA LEU A 400 -2.85 -1.94 -9.74
C LEU A 400 -2.11 -2.60 -10.92
N SER A 401 -2.77 -3.43 -11.73
CA SER A 401 -2.21 -4.00 -12.96
C SER A 401 -2.54 -3.19 -14.22
N GLY A 402 -3.29 -2.09 -14.08
CA GLY A 402 -3.75 -1.25 -15.19
C GLY A 402 -4.97 -1.81 -15.94
N ASN A 403 -5.62 -2.84 -15.41
CA ASN A 403 -6.87 -3.36 -15.94
C ASN A 403 -8.05 -2.50 -15.48
N ALA A 404 -9.11 -2.41 -16.28
CA ALA A 404 -10.30 -1.65 -15.87
C ALA A 404 -10.92 -2.24 -14.59
N ARG A 405 -11.32 -1.39 -13.62
CA ARG A 405 -11.88 -1.83 -12.33
C ARG A 405 -13.16 -2.68 -12.43
N VAL A 406 -13.83 -2.71 -13.58
CA VAL A 406 -14.95 -3.61 -13.82
C VAL A 406 -14.60 -4.50 -15.01
N GLN A 407 -14.21 -5.74 -14.72
CA GLN A 407 -14.04 -6.81 -15.71
C GLN A 407 -15.24 -7.75 -15.60
N GLY A 408 -16.25 -7.54 -16.44
CA GLY A 408 -17.54 -8.21 -16.33
C GLY A 408 -18.55 -7.32 -15.65
N CYS A 409 -18.97 -7.71 -14.44
CA CYS A 409 -20.26 -7.28 -13.92
C CYS A 409 -20.11 -6.39 -12.69
N ARG A 410 -19.09 -6.67 -11.88
CA ARG A 410 -18.71 -5.86 -10.72
C ARG A 410 -17.20 -5.94 -10.52
N VAL A 411 -16.69 -5.09 -9.65
CA VAL A 411 -15.28 -5.14 -9.26
C VAL A 411 -14.99 -6.46 -8.54
N ASP A 412 -13.79 -6.98 -8.72
CA ASP A 412 -13.24 -8.06 -7.92
C ASP A 412 -12.94 -7.55 -6.49
N GLN A 413 -12.89 -8.48 -5.54
CA GLN A 413 -12.40 -8.16 -4.21
C GLN A 413 -10.89 -7.94 -4.24
N GLY A 414 -10.44 -6.91 -3.53
CA GLY A 414 -9.02 -6.57 -3.41
C GLY A 414 -8.54 -5.56 -4.46
N ALA A 415 -7.22 -5.37 -4.46
CA ALA A 415 -6.53 -4.34 -5.22
C ALA A 415 -6.36 -4.66 -6.71
N TYR A 416 -6.61 -5.90 -7.10
CA TYR A 416 -6.43 -6.41 -8.46
C TYR A 416 -7.76 -6.92 -9.01
N GLU A 417 -7.95 -6.71 -10.31
CA GLU A 417 -8.98 -7.36 -11.11
C GLU A 417 -8.33 -8.52 -11.87
N SER A 418 -8.94 -9.68 -11.80
CA SER A 418 -8.55 -10.85 -12.56
C SER A 418 -8.69 -10.59 -14.07
N SER A 419 -7.65 -10.94 -14.83
CA SER A 419 -7.71 -10.93 -16.29
C SER A 419 -8.35 -12.20 -16.87
N GLU A 420 -8.57 -13.23 -16.03
CA GLU A 420 -9.02 -14.57 -16.41
C GLU A 420 -10.50 -14.81 -16.09
N GLY A 421 -11.31 -13.74 -16.13
CA GLY A 421 -12.74 -13.80 -15.80
C GLY A 421 -13.69 -13.42 -16.94
N GLN A 422 -13.24 -13.38 -18.21
CA GLN A 422 -14.12 -12.95 -19.30
C GLN A 422 -13.91 -13.68 -20.64
N LEU A 423 -14.31 -14.94 -20.73
CA LEU A 423 -15.16 -15.31 -21.86
C LEU A 423 -16.60 -14.91 -21.49
N PRO A 424 -17.26 -13.99 -22.22
CA PRO A 424 -18.67 -13.71 -22.01
C PRO A 424 -19.49 -15.01 -22.14
N GLY A 425 -19.98 -15.54 -21.01
CA GLY A 425 -20.71 -16.81 -20.95
C GLY A 425 -19.99 -17.98 -20.25
N ASP A 426 -18.74 -17.82 -19.84
CA ASP A 426 -18.01 -18.73 -18.95
C ASP A 426 -18.27 -18.28 -17.50
N PHE A 427 -19.13 -19.02 -16.81
CA PHE A 427 -19.76 -18.66 -15.55
C PHE A 427 -19.29 -19.48 -14.37
N ASP A 428 -18.60 -20.60 -14.61
CA ASP A 428 -17.86 -21.31 -13.58
C ASP A 428 -16.34 -21.06 -13.59
N GLY A 429 -15.87 -20.25 -14.56
CA GLY A 429 -14.52 -19.70 -14.60
C GLY A 429 -13.48 -20.74 -15.00
N ASP A 430 -13.87 -21.68 -15.86
CA ASP A 430 -13.04 -22.79 -16.33
C ASP A 430 -12.41 -22.58 -17.72
N ASP A 431 -12.57 -21.37 -18.29
CA ASP A 431 -12.13 -20.95 -19.63
C ASP A 431 -12.80 -21.69 -20.80
N ASP A 432 -13.93 -22.40 -20.58
CA ASP A 432 -14.80 -22.95 -21.61
C ASP A 432 -16.22 -22.37 -21.50
N ILE A 433 -17.01 -22.43 -22.58
CA ILE A 433 -18.45 -22.14 -22.52
C ILE A 433 -19.18 -23.45 -22.77
N ASP A 434 -19.60 -24.10 -21.69
CA ASP A 434 -20.07 -25.48 -21.70
C ASP A 434 -21.40 -25.69 -20.93
N LEU A 435 -21.77 -26.95 -20.74
CA LEU A 435 -23.05 -27.30 -20.13
C LEU A 435 -23.13 -26.95 -18.63
N ALA A 436 -22.00 -26.78 -17.96
CA ALA A 436 -21.88 -26.37 -16.56
C ALA A 436 -22.29 -24.90 -16.39
N ASP A 437 -21.89 -24.02 -17.31
CA ASP A 437 -22.33 -22.62 -17.38
C ASP A 437 -23.84 -22.49 -17.52
N PHE A 438 -24.43 -23.38 -18.32
CA PHE A 438 -25.88 -23.45 -18.49
C PHE A 438 -26.61 -23.90 -17.22
N ALA A 439 -26.02 -24.80 -16.43
CA ALA A 439 -26.58 -25.19 -15.14
C ALA A 439 -26.54 -24.03 -14.13
N GLY A 440 -25.50 -23.18 -14.20
CA GLY A 440 -25.39 -21.92 -13.48
C GLY A 440 -26.53 -20.96 -13.84
N PHE A 441 -26.69 -20.67 -15.13
CA PHE A 441 -27.78 -19.82 -15.65
C PHE A 441 -29.16 -20.33 -15.22
N GLN A 442 -29.42 -21.63 -15.37
CA GLN A 442 -30.72 -22.24 -15.05
C GLN A 442 -31.02 -22.23 -13.53
N SER A 443 -29.99 -22.36 -12.71
CA SER A 443 -30.09 -22.23 -11.25
C SER A 443 -30.41 -20.79 -10.85
N CYS A 444 -29.80 -19.80 -11.50
CA CYS A 444 -30.11 -18.38 -11.30
C CYS A 444 -31.54 -18.03 -11.72
N LEU A 445 -31.96 -18.41 -12.93
CA LEU A 445 -33.32 -18.18 -13.43
C LEU A 445 -34.39 -18.77 -12.49
N SER A 446 -34.11 -19.96 -11.93
CA SER A 446 -34.98 -20.63 -10.96
C SER A 446 -34.98 -19.96 -9.59
N ALA A 447 -33.84 -19.43 -9.15
CA ALA A 447 -33.68 -18.70 -7.89
C ALA A 447 -34.36 -17.32 -7.93
N VAL A 448 -34.20 -16.56 -9.02
CA VAL A 448 -34.87 -15.26 -9.25
C VAL A 448 -36.39 -15.43 -9.25
N ALA A 449 -36.90 -16.49 -9.89
CA ALA A 449 -38.32 -16.81 -9.90
C ALA A 449 -38.88 -17.18 -8.50
N ALA A 450 -38.03 -17.68 -7.60
CA ALA A 450 -38.41 -18.11 -6.25
C ALA A 450 -38.22 -17.03 -5.18
N ASN A 451 -37.27 -16.11 -5.36
CA ASN A 451 -36.96 -15.03 -4.42
C ASN A 451 -36.41 -13.78 -5.16
N PRO A 452 -37.18 -12.68 -5.27
CA PRO A 452 -36.75 -11.47 -5.99
C PRO A 452 -35.49 -10.79 -5.43
N GLU A 453 -35.11 -11.05 -4.18
CA GLU A 453 -33.88 -10.50 -3.58
C GLU A 453 -32.60 -11.23 -4.08
N TRP A 454 -32.73 -12.39 -4.74
CA TRP A 454 -31.61 -13.05 -5.44
C TRP A 454 -31.35 -12.44 -6.83
N SER A 455 -32.12 -11.43 -7.22
CA SER A 455 -31.91 -10.73 -8.48
C SER A 455 -30.54 -10.07 -8.54
N GLU A 456 -30.02 -9.39 -7.51
CA GLU A 456 -28.74 -8.66 -7.62
C GLU A 456 -27.52 -9.55 -7.93
N ALA A 457 -27.46 -10.76 -7.38
CA ALA A 457 -26.38 -11.71 -7.67
C ALA A 457 -26.50 -12.38 -9.06
N CYS A 458 -27.72 -12.49 -9.60
CA CYS A 458 -27.96 -13.02 -10.94
C CYS A 458 -27.94 -11.94 -12.03
N LEU A 459 -28.40 -10.73 -11.72
CA LEU A 459 -28.51 -9.58 -12.60
C LEU A 459 -27.15 -9.22 -13.17
N CYS A 460 -26.12 -9.18 -12.32
CA CYS A 460 -24.80 -8.79 -12.77
C CYS A 460 -24.24 -9.82 -13.77
N VAL A 461 -24.39 -11.13 -13.53
CA VAL A 461 -23.80 -12.21 -14.35
C VAL A 461 -24.64 -12.59 -15.56
N PHE A 462 -25.97 -12.46 -15.48
CA PHE A 462 -26.90 -13.05 -16.44
C PHE A 462 -27.87 -12.05 -17.10
N ASP A 463 -27.81 -10.74 -16.82
CA ASP A 463 -28.56 -9.68 -17.55
C ASP A 463 -27.72 -9.18 -18.73
N PHE A 464 -27.63 -9.99 -19.78
CA PHE A 464 -26.82 -9.72 -20.98
C PHE A 464 -27.21 -8.45 -21.72
N ASN A 465 -28.44 -7.99 -21.55
CA ASN A 465 -28.97 -6.83 -22.25
C ASN A 465 -29.12 -5.59 -21.35
N GLU A 466 -28.63 -5.65 -20.10
CA GLU A 466 -28.64 -4.57 -19.11
C GLU A 466 -30.05 -4.00 -18.85
N SER A 467 -31.09 -4.84 -18.91
CA SER A 467 -32.48 -4.42 -18.71
C SER A 467 -32.88 -4.25 -17.25
N GLY A 468 -32.07 -4.74 -16.32
CA GLY A 468 -32.33 -4.75 -14.89
C GLY A 468 -33.17 -5.95 -14.42
N ASP A 469 -33.33 -6.99 -15.25
CA ASP A 469 -33.98 -8.27 -14.93
C ASP A 469 -33.23 -9.43 -15.62
N VAL A 470 -33.16 -10.63 -15.03
CA VAL A 470 -32.65 -11.84 -15.71
C VAL A 470 -33.82 -12.65 -16.25
N ASP A 471 -33.98 -12.72 -17.56
CA ASP A 471 -35.11 -13.36 -18.21
C ASP A 471 -34.76 -14.18 -19.48
N LEU A 472 -35.79 -14.48 -20.28
CA LEU A 472 -35.64 -15.28 -21.50
C LEU A 472 -34.99 -14.51 -22.67
N VAL A 473 -34.92 -13.18 -22.58
CA VAL A 473 -34.20 -12.33 -23.52
C VAL A 473 -32.70 -12.48 -23.30
N ASP A 474 -32.26 -12.47 -22.04
CA ASP A 474 -30.86 -12.76 -21.70
C ASP A 474 -30.43 -14.16 -22.10
N TYR A 475 -31.34 -15.14 -21.93
CA TYR A 475 -31.12 -16.49 -22.43
C TYR A 475 -30.92 -16.53 -23.96
N ALA A 476 -31.65 -15.70 -24.71
CA ALA A 476 -31.54 -15.65 -26.16
C ALA A 476 -30.23 -14.99 -26.63
N ASP A 477 -29.65 -14.13 -25.81
CA ASP A 477 -28.34 -13.50 -26.03
C ASP A 477 -27.18 -14.42 -25.60
N PHE A 478 -27.38 -15.24 -24.56
CA PHE A 478 -26.43 -16.27 -24.09
C PHE A 478 -26.36 -17.53 -24.97
N ALA A 479 -27.51 -18.08 -25.37
CA ALA A 479 -27.60 -19.36 -26.08
C ALA A 479 -26.75 -19.48 -27.38
N PRO A 480 -26.49 -18.41 -28.15
CA PRO A 480 -25.56 -18.44 -29.28
C PRO A 480 -24.09 -18.65 -28.88
N ALA A 481 -23.65 -18.22 -27.69
CA ALA A 481 -22.28 -18.37 -27.20
C ALA A 481 -21.93 -19.84 -26.92
N MET A 482 -22.88 -20.60 -26.36
CA MET A 482 -22.80 -22.05 -26.13
C MET A 482 -22.76 -22.91 -27.41
N MET A 483 -23.17 -22.35 -28.55
CA MET A 483 -23.33 -23.13 -29.78
C MET A 483 -22.09 -23.12 -30.69
N GLY A 484 -21.15 -22.18 -30.50
CA GLY A 484 -19.94 -22.02 -31.34
C GLY A 484 -20.22 -21.99 -32.87
N PRO A 485 -19.21 -21.73 -33.71
CA PRO A 485 -19.26 -22.04 -35.14
C PRO A 485 -19.22 -23.55 -35.45
#